data_AF-A0A094PTX5-F1
#
_entry.id   AF-A0A094PTX5-F1
#
_cell.length_a   1.000
_cell.length_b   1.000
_cell.length_c   1.000
_cell.angle_alpha   90.00
_cell.angle_beta   90.00
_cell.angle_gamma   90.00
#
_symmetry.space_group_name_H-M   'P 1'
#
loop_
_entity.id
_entity.type
_entity.pdbx_description
1 polymer ?
#
loop_
_entity_poly.entity_id
_entity_poly.type
_entity_poly.pdbx_seq_one_letter_code
_entity_poly.pdbx_strand_id
1 'polypeptide(L)' 'MAQLPKAGAMTAVFKDGSRVNFRPTSSSDGSPVIEIAFPKPTRGVPATQKIHFVEDK' A
#
# COMPACT_ATOMS: atom_id res chain seq x y z
N MET A 1 -13.20 10.31 13.19
CA MET A 1 -11.94 9.53 13.16
C MET A 1 -12.21 8.25 12.40
N ALA A 2 -11.61 8.05 11.23
CA ALA A 2 -11.76 6.79 10.51
C ALA A 2 -10.89 5.74 11.20
N GLN A 3 -11.53 4.85 11.96
CA GLN A 3 -10.84 3.77 12.64
C GLN A 3 -10.45 2.71 11.60
N LEU A 4 -9.19 2.72 11.18
CA LEU A 4 -8.62 1.63 10.38
C LEU A 4 -8.77 0.33 11.19
N PRO A 5 -9.28 -0.76 10.58
CA PRO A 5 -9.44 -2.02 11.29
C PRO A 5 -8.09 -2.47 11.83
N LYS A 6 -8.11 -3.07 13.03
CA LYS A 6 -6.98 -3.77 13.67
C LYS A 6 -6.62 -5.00 12.83
N ALA A 7 -6.13 -4.80 11.62
CA ALA A 7 -5.85 -5.84 10.66
C ALA A 7 -4.34 -5.99 10.55
N GLY A 8 -3.83 -7.21 10.74
CA GLY A 8 -2.49 -7.56 10.28
C GLY A 8 -2.32 -7.20 8.80
N ALA A 9 -1.09 -7.23 8.29
CA ALA A 9 -0.82 -6.90 6.89
C ALA A 9 -1.83 -7.62 5.97
N MET A 10 -2.57 -6.85 5.17
CA MET A 10 -3.57 -7.39 4.25
C MET A 10 -3.02 -7.32 2.83
N THR A 11 -3.10 -8.43 2.10
CA THR A 11 -2.67 -8.49 0.70
C THR A 11 -3.87 -8.86 -0.17
N ALA A 12 -4.19 -8.01 -1.13
CA ALA A 12 -5.09 -8.32 -2.23
C ALA A 12 -4.26 -8.58 -3.51
N VAL A 13 -4.59 -9.66 -4.22
CA VAL A 13 -3.97 -10.00 -5.50
C VAL A 13 -5.04 -9.98 -6.58
N PHE A 14 -4.80 -9.24 -7.65
CA PHE A 14 -5.72 -9.09 -8.76
C PHE A 14 -5.41 -10.09 -9.87
N LYS A 15 -6.39 -10.33 -10.77
CA LYS A 15 -6.26 -11.29 -11.88
C LYS A 15 -5.14 -10.96 -12.86
N ASP A 16 -4.77 -9.69 -12.96
CA ASP A 16 -3.66 -9.22 -13.81
C ASP A 16 -2.28 -9.47 -13.19
N GLY A 17 -2.23 -9.96 -11.95
CA GLY A 17 -1.01 -10.20 -11.17
C GLY A 17 -0.58 -9.03 -10.30
N SER A 18 -1.29 -7.89 -10.35
CA SER A 18 -1.02 -6.76 -9.45
C SER A 18 -1.38 -7.10 -8.01
N ARG A 19 -0.70 -6.43 -7.08
CA ARG A 19 -0.82 -6.68 -5.64
C ARG A 19 -0.99 -5.37 -4.90
N VAL A 20 -1.95 -5.33 -3.99
CA VAL A 20 -2.12 -4.22 -3.05
C VAL A 20 -1.87 -4.77 -1.65
N ASN A 21 -0.85 -4.24 -0.98
CA ASN A 21 -0.49 -4.58 0.39
C ASN A 21 -0.82 -3.42 1.30
N PHE A 22 -1.75 -3.61 2.23
CA PHE A 22 -1.92 -2.71 3.36
C PHE A 22 -0.98 -3.13 4.49
N ARG A 23 -0.18 -2.19 5.00
CA ARG A 23 0.66 -2.36 6.18
C ARG A 23 0.28 -1.31 7.23
N PRO A 24 -0.05 -1.71 8.46
CA PRO A 24 -0.34 -0.77 9.55
C PRO A 24 0.86 0.11 9.93
N THR A 25 2.07 -0.38 9.67
CA THR A 25 3.32 0.31 10.00
C THR A 25 4.29 0.17 8.85
N SER A 26 4.59 1.30 8.22
CA SER A 26 5.63 1.46 7.22
C SER A 26 7.01 1.37 7.87
N SER A 27 7.94 0.66 7.24
CA SER A 27 9.35 0.61 7.66
C SER A 27 10.12 1.89 7.37
N SER A 28 9.54 2.83 6.61
CA SER A 28 10.21 4.08 6.20
C SER A 28 9.94 5.24 7.17
N ASP A 29 8.72 5.34 7.68
CA ASP A 29 8.25 6.51 8.45
C ASP A 29 7.27 6.14 9.57
N GLY A 30 7.00 4.85 9.79
CA GLY A 30 6.12 4.36 10.86
C GLY A 30 4.61 4.58 10.61
N SER A 31 4.23 5.31 9.55
CA SER A 31 2.83 5.58 9.22
C SER A 31 2.14 4.33 8.62
N PRO A 32 0.81 4.23 8.69
CA PRO A 32 0.07 3.26 7.88
C PRO A 32 0.33 3.51 6.39
N VAL A 33 0.55 2.46 5.62
CA VAL A 33 0.91 2.54 4.20
C VAL A 33 0.13 1.54 3.36
N ILE A 34 -0.25 1.96 2.16
CA ILE A 34 -0.67 1.07 1.07
C ILE A 34 0.45 0.99 0.05
N GLU A 35 0.95 -0.21 -0.21
CA GLU A 35 1.89 -0.50 -1.28
C GLU A 35 1.16 -1.16 -2.45
N ILE A 36 1.32 -0.61 -3.64
CA ILE A 36 0.74 -1.13 -4.88
C ILE A 36 1.88 -1.61 -5.76
N ALA A 37 1.95 -2.91 -6.05
CA ALA A 37 2.95 -3.51 -6.91
C ALA A 37 2.33 -3.94 -8.25
N PHE A 38 2.92 -3.48 -9.35
CA PHE A 38 2.49 -3.82 -10.70
C PHE A 38 3.40 -4.92 -11.27
N PRO A 39 2.82 -5.97 -11.88
CA PRO A 39 3.59 -7.14 -12.35
C PRO A 39 4.37 -6.84 -13.63
N LYS A 40 3.97 -5.80 -14.37
CA LYS A 40 4.67 -5.32 -15.56
C LYS A 40 4.92 -3.82 -15.40
N PRO A 41 6.12 -3.33 -15.72
CA PRO A 41 6.36 -1.90 -15.80
C PRO A 41 5.54 -1.34 -16.96
N THR A 42 4.43 -0.68 -16.65
CA THR A 42 3.70 0.14 -17.61
C THR A 42 4.58 1.35 -17.94
N ARG A 43 4.69 1.74 -19.22
CA ARG A 43 5.58 2.82 -19.64
C ARG A 43 5.26 4.11 -18.85
N GLY A 44 6.20 4.57 -18.03
CA GLY A 44 6.03 5.74 -17.18
C GLY A 44 5.39 5.49 -15.80
N VAL A 45 5.07 4.24 -15.45
CA VAL A 45 4.54 3.86 -14.13
C VAL A 45 5.61 3.08 -13.37
N PRO A 46 5.99 3.51 -12.15
CA PRO A 46 6.94 2.77 -11.33
C PRO A 46 6.37 1.39 -10.96
N ALA A 47 7.23 0.37 -10.92
CA ALA A 47 6.85 -1.01 -10.60
C ALA A 47 6.20 -1.14 -9.21
N THR A 48 6.43 -0.18 -8.32
CA THR A 48 5.78 -0.10 -7.01
C THR A 48 5.45 1.35 -6.67
N GLN A 49 4.28 1.57 -6.12
CA GLN A 49 3.85 2.85 -5.56
C GLN A 49 3.52 2.67 -4.07
N LYS A 50 3.79 3.69 -3.26
CA LYS A 50 3.46 3.70 -1.83
C LYS A 50 2.66 4.94 -1.49
N ILE A 51 1.59 4.76 -0.74
CA ILE A 51 0.71 5.85 -0.26
C ILE A 51 0.74 5.80 1.27
N HIS A 52 1.34 6.82 1.87
CA HIS A 52 1.46 6.96 3.32
C HIS A 52 0.29 7.77 3.85
N PHE A 53 -0.37 7.25 4.89
CA PHE A 53 -1.47 7.93 5.57
C PHE A 53 -0.90 8.69 6.76
N VAL A 54 -0.76 10.00 6.61
CA VAL A 54 -0.36 10.90 7.69
C VAL A 54 -1.61 11.60 8.24
N GLU A 55 -1.66 11.83 9.56
CA GLU A 55 -2.71 12.65 10.14
C GLU A 55 -2.55 14.10 9.69
N ASP A 56 -3.67 14.72 9.33
CA ASP A 56 -3.72 16.16 9.07
C ASP A 56 -3.64 16.92 10.40
N LYS A 57 -2.93 18.05 10.41
CA LYS A 57 -2.58 18.78 11.64
C LYS A 57 -3.70 19.63 12.20
#